data_AF-A0A379Z2H8-F1
#
_entry.id   AF-A0A379Z2H8-F1
#
_cell.length_a   1.000
_cell.length_b   1.000
_cell.length_c   1.000
_cell.angle_alpha   90.00
_cell.angle_beta   90.00
_cell.angle_gamma   90.00
#
_symmetry.space_group_name_H-M   'P 1'
#
loop_
_entity.id
_entity.type
_entity.pdbx_description
1 polymer ?
#
loop_
_entity_poly.entity_id
_entity_poly.type
_entity_poly.pdbx_seq_one_letter_code
_entity_poly.pdbx_strand_id
1 'polypeptide(L)'
;MSIPVVLKVHPSIEGRQKEALIYEFDMDRDTEQLSISVRAVLFYYLVEQWKIDTRRAKEIDIKHCNDNYNFLLVNRSTMESYKCMENVLK
;
A
#
# COMPACT_ATOMS: atom_id res chain seq x y z
N MET A 1 -17.75 -0.58 9.06
CA MET A 1 -16.71 -1.62 9.25
C MET A 1 -15.36 -1.01 8.93
N SER A 2 -14.42 -1.06 9.86
CA SER A 2 -13.03 -0.66 9.60
C SER A 2 -12.18 -1.90 9.37
N ILE A 3 -11.21 -1.81 8.47
CA ILE A 3 -10.29 -2.88 8.10
C ILE A 3 -8.85 -2.43 8.38
N PRO A 4 -7.98 -3.34 8.83
CA PRO A 4 -6.56 -3.03 8.97
C PRO A 4 -5.94 -2.94 7.58
N VAL A 5 -5.22 -1.87 7.32
CA VAL A 5 -4.43 -1.65 6.11
C VAL A 5 -2.99 -1.48 6.54
N VAL A 6 -2.11 -2.31 6.00
CA VAL A 6 -0.67 -2.21 6.22
C VAL A 6 -0.01 -1.91 4.89
N LEU A 7 0.69 -0.79 4.84
CA LEU A 7 1.40 -0.29 3.67
C LEU A 7 2.90 -0.31 3.94
N LYS A 8 3.69 -0.51 2.90
CA LYS A 8 5.13 -0.25 2.89
C LYS A 8 5.45 0.70 1.74
N VAL A 9 6.55 1.46 1.81
CA VAL A 9 7.04 2.20 0.63
C VAL A 9 7.22 1.21 -0.54
N HIS A 10 6.76 1.61 -1.73
CA HIS A 10 6.82 0.75 -2.90
C HIS A 10 8.29 0.42 -3.24
N PRO A 11 8.62 -0.85 -3.56
CA PRO A 11 10.01 -1.28 -3.74
C PRO A 11 10.74 -0.65 -4.93
N SER A 12 10.03 0.03 -5.84
CA SER A 12 10.65 0.80 -6.92
C SER A 12 11.16 2.17 -6.49
N ILE A 13 10.85 2.62 -5.26
CA ILE A 13 11.27 3.91 -4.74
C ILE A 13 12.48 3.74 -3.83
N GLU A 14 13.56 4.47 -4.16
CA GLU A 14 14.82 4.46 -3.42
C GLU A 14 15.31 5.87 -3.06
N GLY A 15 16.32 5.94 -2.19
CA GLY A 15 17.02 7.17 -1.85
C GLY A 15 16.12 8.25 -1.23
N ARG A 16 16.33 9.51 -1.62
CA ARG A 16 15.69 10.67 -0.99
C ARG A 16 14.15 10.63 -1.06
N GLN A 17 13.57 10.10 -2.14
CA GLN A 17 12.11 10.03 -2.28
C GLN A 17 11.50 9.09 -1.24
N LYS A 18 12.16 7.95 -0.98
CA LYS A 18 11.75 7.00 0.04
C LYS A 18 11.78 7.63 1.43
N GLU A 19 12.87 8.31 1.79
CA GLU A 19 13.00 9.00 3.07
C GLU A 19 11.93 10.08 3.26
N ALA A 20 11.59 10.80 2.19
CA ALA A 20 10.53 11.81 2.22
C ALA A 20 9.15 11.18 2.54
N LEU A 21 8.81 10.05 1.90
CA LEU A 21 7.56 9.35 2.17
C LEU A 21 7.51 8.79 3.60
N ILE A 22 8.61 8.19 4.08
CA ILE A 22 8.70 7.69 5.46
C ILE A 22 8.43 8.81 6.45
N TYR A 23 9.04 9.99 6.24
CA TYR A 23 8.85 11.15 7.11
C TYR A 23 7.44 11.76 7.00
N GLU A 24 6.92 11.96 5.78
CA GLU A 24 5.63 12.62 5.54
C GLU A 24 4.46 11.81 6.11
N PHE A 25 4.53 10.49 6.03
CA PHE A 25 3.47 9.59 6.48
C PHE A 25 3.70 9.02 7.89
N ASP A 26 4.73 9.51 8.60
CA ASP A 26 5.13 9.04 9.93
C ASP A 26 5.25 7.52 10.01
N MET A 27 5.93 6.94 9.00
CA MET A 27 6.13 5.49 8.90
C MET A 27 7.22 5.03 9.87
N ASP A 28 7.12 3.79 10.33
CA ASP A 28 8.17 3.16 11.13
C ASP A 28 9.46 3.08 10.30
N ARG A 29 10.57 3.61 10.82
CA ARG A 29 11.82 3.74 10.05
C ARG A 29 12.55 2.42 9.82
N ASP A 30 12.34 1.44 10.68
CA ASP A 30 13.04 0.15 10.61
C ASP A 30 12.34 -0.80 9.62
N THR A 31 11.01 -0.77 9.61
CA THR A 31 10.17 -1.63 8.77
C THR A 31 9.69 -0.94 7.50
N GLU A 32 9.71 0.40 7.49
CA GLU A 32 9.17 1.30 6.48
C GLU A 32 7.66 1.10 6.29
N GLN A 33 6.97 0.71 7.37
CA GLN A 33 5.54 0.37 7.34
C GLN A 33 4.66 1.44 7.99
N LEU A 34 3.47 1.56 7.43
CA LEU A 34 2.35 2.32 7.96
C LEU A 34 1.19 1.37 8.21
N SER A 35 0.72 1.30 9.46
CA SER A 35 -0.45 0.50 9.85
C SER A 35 -1.59 1.42 10.26
N ILE A 36 -2.69 1.38 9.51
CA ILE A 36 -3.87 2.23 9.76
C ILE A 36 -5.16 1.40 9.73
N SER A 37 -6.19 1.90 10.42
CA SER A 37 -7.53 1.34 10.37
C SER A 37 -8.41 2.25 9.51
N VAL A 38 -8.92 1.72 8.40
CA VAL A 38 -9.65 2.51 7.40
C VAL A 38 -11.06 1.96 7.27
N ARG A 39 -12.07 2.83 7.13
CA ARG A 39 -13.42 2.36 6.74
C ARG A 39 -13.31 1.70 5.36
N ALA A 40 -13.83 0.48 5.20
CA ALA A 40 -13.68 -0.27 3.95
C ALA A 40 -14.09 0.54 2.70
N VAL A 41 -15.16 1.33 2.80
CA VAL A 41 -15.66 2.20 1.72
C VAL A 41 -14.69 3.31 1.31
N LEU A 42 -13.77 3.72 2.19
CA LEU A 42 -12.76 4.76 1.92
C LEU A 42 -11.45 4.18 1.40
N PHE A 43 -11.24 2.87 1.50
CA PHE A 43 -9.98 2.27 1.07
C PHE A 43 -9.75 2.44 -0.44
N TYR A 44 -10.79 2.30 -1.25
CA TYR A 44 -10.71 2.55 -2.70
C TYR A 44 -10.18 3.96 -3.01
N TYR A 45 -10.67 4.97 -2.29
CA TYR A 45 -10.20 6.34 -2.44
C TYR A 45 -8.71 6.49 -2.04
N LEU A 46 -8.28 5.83 -0.97
CA LEU A 46 -6.86 5.83 -0.57
C LEU A 46 -5.97 5.16 -1.61
N VAL A 47 -6.43 4.08 -2.25
CA VAL A 47 -5.67 3.39 -3.30
C VAL A 47 -5.31 4.34 -4.43
N GLU A 48 -6.25 5.17 -4.89
CA GLU A 48 -6.01 6.16 -5.94
C GLU A 48 -5.14 7.33 -5.45
N GLN A 49 -5.51 7.96 -4.34
CA GLN A 49 -4.84 9.18 -3.88
C GLN A 49 -3.41 8.94 -3.42
N TRP A 50 -3.17 7.83 -2.73
CA TRP A 50 -1.85 7.49 -2.23
C TRP A 50 -1.07 6.63 -3.23
N LYS A 51 -1.66 6.30 -4.38
CA LYS A 51 -1.06 5.45 -5.41
C LYS A 51 -0.55 4.14 -4.78
N ILE A 52 -1.47 3.39 -4.20
CA ILE A 52 -1.17 2.11 -3.53
C ILE A 52 -1.19 1.01 -4.58
N ASP A 53 -0.08 0.31 -4.74
CA ASP A 53 -0.02 -0.96 -5.45
C ASP A 53 -0.71 -2.04 -4.62
N THR A 54 -1.81 -2.58 -5.14
CA THR A 54 -2.58 -3.66 -4.53
C THR A 54 -2.22 -5.04 -5.09
N ARG A 55 -1.29 -5.12 -6.05
CA ARG A 55 -0.75 -6.40 -6.58
C ARG A 55 -0.07 -7.19 -5.47
N ARG A 56 0.04 -8.51 -5.64
CA ARG A 56 0.78 -9.31 -4.67
C ARG A 56 2.26 -8.96 -4.80
N ALA A 57 3.00 -8.93 -3.69
CA ALA A 57 4.43 -8.61 -3.72
C ALA A 57 5.24 -9.46 -4.74
N LYS A 58 4.83 -10.72 -4.94
CA LYS A 58 5.44 -11.64 -5.92
C LYS A 58 5.15 -11.31 -7.39
N GLU A 59 4.16 -10.46 -7.67
CA GLU A 59 3.74 -10.02 -9.01
C GLU A 59 4.41 -8.69 -9.41
N ILE A 60 5.16 -8.06 -8.51
CA ILE A 60 5.80 -6.77 -8.76
C ILE A 60 7.13 -7.01 -9.45
N ASP A 61 7.15 -6.78 -10.77
CA ASP A 61 8.40 -6.70 -11.52
C ASP A 61 8.95 -5.28 -11.49
N ILE A 62 9.91 -5.04 -10.59
CA ILE A 62 10.54 -3.72 -10.41
C ILE A 62 11.20 -3.22 -11.70
N LYS A 63 11.66 -4.12 -12.59
CA LYS A 63 12.34 -3.73 -13.85
C LYS A 63 11.37 -3.24 -14.93
N HIS A 64 10.10 -3.59 -14.82
CA HIS A 64 9.05 -3.22 -15.77
C HIS A 64 7.91 -2.43 -15.11
N CYS A 65 8.08 -2.03 -13.84
CA CYS A 65 7.09 -1.25 -13.12
C CYS A 65 7.13 0.21 -13.60
N ASN A 66 6.38 0.49 -14.66
CA ASN A 66 6.16 1.85 -15.17
C ASN A 66 5.03 2.58 -14.42
N ASP A 67 4.48 1.93 -13.40
CA ASP A 67 3.38 2.44 -12.60
C ASP A 67 3.93 3.30 -11.46
N ASN A 68 3.49 4.55 -11.40
CA ASN A 68 3.95 5.58 -10.46
C ASN A 68 3.36 5.37 -9.05
N TYR A 69 3.54 4.20 -8.45
CA TYR A 69 3.04 3.86 -7.11
C TYR A 69 3.95 4.38 -5.99
N ASN A 70 3.36 4.86 -4.89
CA ASN A 70 4.11 5.28 -3.70
C ASN A 70 4.21 4.17 -2.66
N PHE A 71 3.16 3.36 -2.55
CA PHE A 71 3.04 2.34 -1.50
C PHE A 71 2.70 0.98 -2.08
N LEU A 72 3.02 -0.07 -1.32
CA LEU A 72 2.61 -1.44 -1.55
C LEU A 72 1.72 -1.90 -0.40
N LEU A 73 0.56 -2.48 -0.73
CA LEU A 73 -0.29 -3.16 0.24
C LEU A 73 0.34 -4.50 0.66
N VAL A 74 0.83 -4.59 1.91
CA VAL A 74 1.52 -5.81 2.38
C VAL A 74 0.58 -6.84 2.98
N ASN A 75 -0.57 -6.42 3.54
CA ASN A 75 -1.54 -7.33 4.15
C ASN A 75 -2.72 -7.69 3.22
N ARG A 76 -2.48 -7.73 1.89
CA ARG A 76 -3.51 -8.06 0.89
C ARG A 76 -4.25 -9.36 1.22
N SER A 77 -3.55 -10.42 1.62
CA SER A 77 -4.17 -11.71 1.96
C SER A 77 -5.16 -11.59 3.12
N THR A 78 -4.84 -10.79 4.13
CA THR A 78 -5.77 -10.46 5.21
C THR A 78 -6.98 -9.70 4.65
N MET A 79 -6.75 -8.76 3.74
CA MET A 79 -7.82 -7.96 3.15
C MET A 79 -8.76 -8.75 2.23
N GLU A 80 -8.26 -9.77 1.52
CA GLU A 80 -9.03 -10.70 0.69
C GLU A 80 -10.07 -11.50 1.51
N SER A 81 -9.87 -11.65 2.83
CA SER A 81 -10.84 -12.31 3.71
C SER A 81 -12.10 -11.50 3.98
N TYR A 82 -12.08 -10.18 3.72
CA TYR A 82 -13.25 -9.33 3.88
C TYR A 82 -14.05 -9.26 2.58
N LYS A 83 -15.28 -9.78 2.58
CA LYS A 83 -16.17 -9.78 1.40
C LYS A 83 -16.34 -8.40 0.75
N CYS A 84 -16.29 -7.32 1.53
CA CYS A 84 -16.42 -5.96 1.00
C CYS A 84 -15.21 -5.50 0.15
N MET A 85 -14.09 -6.23 0.16
CA MET A 85 -12.86 -5.88 -0.55
C MET A 85 -12.68 -6.59 -1.88
N GLU A 86 -13.53 -7.58 -2.20
CA GLU A 86 -13.43 -8.40 -3.41
C GLU A 86 -13.42 -7.56 -4.70
N ASN A 87 -14.17 -6.45 -4.73
CA ASN A 87 -14.22 -5.55 -5.89
C ASN A 87 -13.11 -4.50 -5.92
N VAL A 88 -12.37 -4.31 -4.83
CA VAL A 88 -11.32 -3.30 -4.70
C VAL A 88 -9.93 -3.89 -4.98
N LEU A 89 -9.73 -5.18 -4.72
CA LEU A 89 -8.43 -5.88 -4.84
C LEU A 89 -8.30 -6.72 -6.12
N LYS A 90 -8.93 -6.30 -7.22
CA LYS A 90 -8.89 -7.02 -8.51
C LYS A 90 -7.52 -6.98 -9.15
#